data_AF-A0A6C0KIL3-F1
#
_entry.id   AF-A0A6C0KIL3-F1
#
_cell.length_a   1.000
_cell.length_b   1.000
_cell.length_c   1.000
_cell.angle_alpha   90.00
_cell.angle_beta   90.00
_cell.angle_gamma   90.00
#
_symmetry.space_group_name_H-M   'P 1'
#
loop_
_entity.id
_entity.type
_entity.pdbx_description
1 polymer ?
#
loop_
_entity_poly.entity_id
_entity_poly.type
_entity_poly.pdbx_seq_one_letter_code
_entity_poly.pdbx_strand_id
1 'polypeptide(L)'
;MSSLTIMFSLNNTQIEIKTMKQLIELDIIKPHIQRVIDSTKVQDIIQFQLDFFKEHGYFNFTASGPINIHHFDQKYYLVDGQHRFEALEKLFQQHSHNIKVYILLVSVSSLEQIEFNYNMINKNTPLPDFSCFSSLNKQTPETVASFFQNKYPSIWSKSSRARRPHIYFNFFQESLAFICEQLNIDSSHKLQQLVVTYNKKLSSWDISSFKNINDNVYRKAHETGLYLGLFTHQNEDYGYEWAKKIVEEQTGKIIKKFSSSSKTKIPKKIKNDSWDKYIGSNVGDSICLCCRTTSINSKSFIGGHIISEKNGGLVTVDNIVPICSECNLSMGVTNMDVFINKYYPNNLNKFTNRDYKINNWTLF
;
A
#
# COMPACT_ATOMS: atom_id res chain seq x y z
N MET A 1 28.73 41.64 -10.02
CA MET A 1 28.08 40.65 -10.92
C MET A 1 26.91 40.05 -10.16
N SER A 2 25.68 40.48 -10.45
CA SER A 2 24.47 39.88 -9.90
C SER A 2 24.40 38.43 -10.36
N SER A 3 24.57 37.47 -9.45
CA SER A 3 24.38 36.06 -9.74
C SER A 3 22.94 35.88 -10.21
N LEU A 4 22.75 35.63 -11.50
CA LEU A 4 21.47 35.20 -12.05
C LEU A 4 21.13 33.87 -11.35
N THR A 5 20.25 33.90 -10.36
CA THR A 5 19.69 32.67 -9.80
C THR A 5 18.81 32.08 -10.89
N ILE A 6 19.29 31.06 -11.59
CA ILE A 6 18.52 30.35 -12.61
C ILE A 6 17.35 29.68 -11.88
N MET A 7 16.16 30.25 -12.03
CA MET A 7 14.92 29.65 -11.54
C MET A 7 14.48 28.58 -12.54
N PHE A 8 14.52 27.32 -12.11
CA PHE A 8 13.97 26.21 -12.88
C PHE A 8 12.49 26.06 -12.53
N SER A 9 11.62 26.55 -13.42
CA SER A 9 10.17 26.39 -13.31
C SER A 9 9.64 25.45 -14.39
N LEU A 10 8.75 24.54 -14.00
CA LEU A 10 8.01 23.68 -14.91
C LEU A 10 6.55 23.60 -14.45
N ASN A 11 5.62 24.05 -15.30
CA ASN A 11 4.19 24.16 -14.98
C ASN A 11 3.98 24.95 -13.68
N ASN A 12 3.31 24.35 -12.69
CA ASN A 12 3.05 24.91 -11.38
C ASN A 12 4.16 24.63 -10.35
N THR A 13 5.31 24.11 -10.78
CA THR A 13 6.41 23.70 -9.89
C THR A 13 7.66 24.53 -10.13
N GLN A 14 8.34 24.93 -9.06
CA GLN A 14 9.60 25.66 -9.08
C GLN A 14 10.63 24.95 -8.21
N ILE A 15 11.89 24.88 -8.66
CA ILE A 15 13.01 24.44 -7.82
C ILE A 15 13.68 25.68 -7.23
N GLU A 16 13.75 25.74 -5.91
CA GLU A 16 14.46 26.79 -5.18
C GLU A 16 15.57 26.22 -4.29
N ILE A 17 16.56 27.06 -3.99
CA ILE A 17 17.58 26.74 -2.98
C ILE A 17 17.22 27.51 -1.71
N LYS A 18 17.02 26.80 -0.60
CA LYS A 18 16.78 27.40 0.71
C LYS A 18 17.75 26.87 1.75
N THR A 19 18.04 27.70 2.72
CA THR A 19 18.67 27.30 3.98
C THR A 19 17.61 26.97 5.03
N MET A 20 17.96 26.24 6.09
CA MET A 20 17.01 25.95 7.16
C MET A 20 16.48 27.20 7.86
N LYS A 21 17.32 28.23 8.01
CA LYS A 21 16.86 29.55 8.49
C LYS A 21 15.68 30.08 7.65
N GLN A 22 15.81 30.06 6.33
CA GLN A 22 14.76 30.54 5.43
C GLN A 22 13.52 29.63 5.42
N LEU A 23 13.68 28.32 5.65
CA LEU A 23 12.55 27.39 5.71
C LEU A 23 11.73 27.54 6.98
N ILE A 24 12.37 27.85 8.12
CA ILE A 24 11.67 28.13 9.38
C ILE A 24 10.82 29.41 9.26
N GLU A 25 11.28 30.40 8.51
CA GLU A 25 10.54 31.65 8.26
C GLU A 25 9.26 31.46 7.43
N LEU A 26 9.10 30.32 6.73
CA LEU A 26 7.92 30.04 5.89
C LEU A 26 6.73 29.43 6.65
N ASP A 27 6.84 29.20 7.97
CA ASP A 27 5.80 28.59 8.81
C ASP A 27 5.14 27.36 8.16
N ILE A 28 5.98 26.37 7.81
CA ILE A 28 5.57 25.23 7.00
C ILE A 28 4.69 24.29 7.83
N ILE A 29 3.44 24.14 7.38
CA ILE A 29 2.44 23.24 7.95
C ILE A 29 2.81 21.80 7.57
N LYS A 30 2.83 20.90 8.56
CA LYS A 30 2.89 19.45 8.35
C LYS A 30 1.44 18.93 8.31
N PRO A 31 0.84 18.64 7.13
CA PRO A 31 -0.55 18.21 7.05
C PRO A 31 -0.78 16.89 7.79
N HIS A 32 -1.98 16.73 8.37
CA HIS A 32 -2.37 15.55 9.16
C HIS A 32 -2.26 14.21 8.40
N ILE A 33 -2.25 14.23 7.06
CA ILE A 33 -2.10 13.03 6.22
C ILE A 33 -0.66 12.49 6.21
N GLN A 34 0.31 13.27 6.69
CA GLN A 34 1.71 12.87 6.74
C GLN A 34 1.95 11.78 7.79
N ARG A 35 2.88 10.87 7.47
CA ARG A 35 3.25 9.79 8.39
C ARG A 35 3.83 10.37 9.68
N VAL A 36 3.62 9.71 10.81
CA VAL A 36 4.35 10.02 12.04
C VAL A 36 5.87 10.01 11.78
N ILE A 37 6.57 11.00 12.33
CA ILE A 37 8.02 11.13 12.18
C ILE A 37 8.69 10.02 12.98
N ASP A 38 9.39 9.12 12.29
CA ASP A 38 10.21 8.08 12.88
C ASP A 38 11.52 8.68 13.40
N SER A 39 11.61 8.83 14.73
CA SER A 39 12.78 9.42 15.37
C SER A 39 14.08 8.66 15.08
N THR A 40 14.00 7.34 14.90
CA THR A 40 15.18 6.50 14.62
C THR A 40 15.73 6.83 13.24
N LYS A 41 14.86 6.88 12.21
CA LYS A 41 15.27 7.31 10.86
C LYS A 41 15.84 8.71 10.82
N VAL A 42 15.29 9.63 11.60
CA VAL A 42 15.83 11.00 11.70
C VAL A 42 17.24 10.97 12.26
N GLN A 43 17.50 10.20 13.33
CA GLN A 43 18.85 10.05 13.88
C GLN A 43 19.81 9.39 12.89
N ASP A 44 19.38 8.35 12.17
CA ASP A 44 20.19 7.70 11.14
C ASP A 44 20.60 8.68 10.03
N ILE A 45 19.67 9.53 9.58
CA ILE A 45 19.96 10.58 8.58
C ILE A 45 20.99 11.58 9.14
N ILE A 46 20.80 12.06 10.37
CA ILE A 46 21.73 13.00 11.02
C ILE A 46 23.12 12.39 11.11
N GLN A 47 23.23 11.17 11.65
CA GLN A 47 24.52 10.50 11.86
C GLN A 47 25.23 10.26 10.53
N PHE A 48 24.53 9.74 9.52
CA PHE A 48 25.07 9.53 8.19
C PHE A 48 25.60 10.84 7.57
N GLN A 49 24.85 11.93 7.71
CA GLN A 49 25.21 13.24 7.16
C GLN A 49 26.39 13.88 7.91
N LEU A 50 26.47 13.71 9.23
CA LEU A 50 27.61 14.17 10.02
C LEU A 50 28.89 13.40 9.68
N ASP A 51 28.80 12.08 9.52
CA ASP A 51 29.97 11.27 9.15
C ASP A 51 30.45 11.58 7.72
N PHE A 52 29.52 11.75 6.78
CA PHE A 52 29.84 12.22 5.43
C PHE A 52 30.48 13.62 5.45
N PHE A 53 29.99 14.54 6.29
CA PHE A 53 30.56 15.87 6.44
C PHE A 53 31.99 15.83 6.99
N LYS A 54 32.29 14.94 7.96
CA LYS A 54 33.66 14.78 8.49
C LYS A 54 34.65 14.33 7.41
N GLU A 55 34.21 13.46 6.51
CA GLU A 55 35.07 12.91 5.44
C GLU A 55 35.24 13.88 4.27
N HIS A 56 34.18 14.60 3.89
CA HIS A 56 34.16 15.35 2.62
C HIS A 56 34.01 16.87 2.77
N GLY A 57 33.71 17.38 3.97
CA GLY A 57 33.59 18.82 4.25
C GLY A 57 32.28 19.47 3.77
N TYR A 58 31.29 18.70 3.34
CA TYR A 58 29.96 19.19 2.97
C TYR A 58 28.85 18.17 3.27
N PHE A 59 27.60 18.63 3.33
CA PHE A 59 26.42 17.78 3.53
C PHE A 59 25.79 17.39 2.19
N ASN A 60 25.40 16.12 2.04
CA ASN A 60 24.89 15.58 0.79
C ASN A 60 23.39 15.26 0.87
N PHE A 61 22.58 16.26 1.20
CA PHE A 61 21.12 16.13 1.17
C PHE A 61 20.57 16.08 -0.27
N THR A 62 21.31 16.63 -1.24
CA THR A 62 20.91 16.75 -2.65
C THR A 62 20.78 15.40 -3.36
N ALA A 63 21.58 14.40 -2.96
CA ALA A 63 21.51 13.04 -3.52
C ALA A 63 20.17 12.32 -3.21
N SER A 64 19.47 12.73 -2.15
CA SER A 64 18.20 12.09 -1.75
C SER A 64 16.98 12.65 -2.51
N GLY A 65 17.15 13.69 -3.32
CA GLY A 65 16.07 14.46 -3.93
C GLY A 65 15.60 15.65 -3.06
N PRO A 66 14.89 16.61 -3.66
CA PRO A 66 14.45 17.84 -3.01
C PRO A 66 13.31 17.62 -2.01
N ILE A 67 13.17 18.55 -1.05
CA ILE A 67 12.01 18.61 -0.14
C ILE A 67 10.82 19.16 -0.93
N ASN A 68 9.67 18.51 -0.83
CA ASN A 68 8.49 18.93 -1.59
C ASN A 68 7.54 19.74 -0.70
N ILE A 69 7.32 21.01 -1.07
CA ILE A 69 6.49 21.97 -0.36
C ILE A 69 5.41 22.47 -1.33
N HIS A 70 4.17 22.43 -0.90
CA HIS A 70 3.04 22.95 -1.65
C HIS A 70 2.61 24.31 -1.11
N HIS A 71 2.32 25.25 -1.98
CA HIS A 71 1.79 26.56 -1.62
C HIS A 71 0.30 26.64 -2.01
N PHE A 72 -0.54 26.88 -1.01
CA PHE A 72 -1.98 27.05 -1.15
C PHE A 72 -2.47 28.11 -0.15
N ASP A 73 -3.25 29.08 -0.61
CA ASP A 73 -3.89 30.08 0.26
C ASP A 73 -2.93 30.76 1.28
N GLN A 74 -1.80 31.27 0.77
CA GLN A 74 -0.71 31.90 1.56
C GLN A 74 -0.05 30.99 2.61
N LYS A 75 -0.33 29.69 2.57
CA LYS A 75 0.23 28.70 3.48
C LYS A 75 1.14 27.74 2.72
N TYR A 76 2.17 27.28 3.41
CA TYR A 76 3.11 26.29 2.91
C TYR A 76 2.84 24.95 3.59
N TYR A 77 2.76 23.89 2.80
CA TYR A 77 2.50 22.55 3.27
C TYR A 77 3.67 21.67 2.89
N LEU A 78 4.31 21.04 3.87
CA LEU A 78 5.23 19.96 3.57
C LEU A 78 4.41 18.83 2.92
N VAL A 79 4.90 18.19 1.86
CA VAL A 79 4.21 17.06 1.21
C VAL A 79 5.11 15.84 1.09
N ASP A 80 6.42 16.04 0.90
CA ASP A 80 7.42 14.97 0.96
C ASP A 80 8.72 15.43 1.61
N GLY A 81 9.44 14.48 2.22
CA GLY A 81 10.73 14.72 2.85
C GLY A 81 10.67 15.03 4.35
N GLN A 82 9.58 14.69 5.05
CA GLN A 82 9.37 14.95 6.48
C GLN A 82 10.56 14.58 7.39
N HIS A 83 11.17 13.39 7.24
CA HIS A 83 12.30 12.96 8.07
C HIS A 83 13.58 13.76 7.76
N ARG A 84 13.74 14.19 6.50
CA ARG A 84 14.87 15.04 6.10
C ARG A 84 14.70 16.46 6.61
N PHE A 85 13.48 17.00 6.53
CA PHE A 85 13.15 18.30 7.07
C PHE A 85 13.44 18.33 8.58
N GLU A 86 12.98 17.33 9.32
CA GLU A 86 13.26 17.18 10.76
C GLU A 86 14.76 17.01 11.06
N ALA A 87 15.47 16.21 10.26
CA ALA A 87 16.92 16.04 10.42
C ALA A 87 17.69 17.35 10.20
N LEU A 88 17.30 18.12 9.18
CA LEU A 88 17.89 19.43 8.89
C LEU A 88 17.59 20.44 10.00
N GLU A 89 16.37 20.43 10.55
CA GLU A 89 15.98 21.26 11.69
C GLU A 89 16.84 20.96 12.92
N LYS A 90 17.05 19.68 13.24
CA LYS A 90 17.94 19.25 14.34
C LYS A 90 19.41 19.60 14.07
N LEU A 91 19.91 19.42 12.85
CA LEU A 91 21.27 19.84 12.46
C LEU A 91 21.47 21.35 12.62
N PHE A 92 20.44 22.15 12.32
CA PHE A 92 20.49 23.59 12.49
C PHE A 92 20.46 23.99 13.98
N GLN A 93 19.51 23.46 14.75
CA GLN A 93 19.30 23.84 16.15
C GLN A 93 20.37 23.28 17.11
N GLN A 94 20.77 22.02 16.92
CA GLN A 94 21.61 21.27 17.87
C GLN A 94 23.08 21.24 17.45
N HIS A 95 23.38 21.34 16.15
CA HIS A 95 24.73 21.27 15.61
C HIS A 95 25.17 22.56 14.89
N SER A 96 24.33 23.61 14.89
CA SER A 96 24.63 24.91 14.27
C SER A 96 24.96 24.85 12.78
N HIS A 97 24.47 23.84 12.05
CA HIS A 97 24.67 23.72 10.61
C HIS A 97 23.51 24.32 9.82
N ASN A 98 23.75 25.43 9.12
CA ASN A 98 22.76 26.05 8.24
C ASN A 98 22.93 25.60 6.78
N ILE A 99 22.43 24.41 6.49
CA ILE A 99 22.68 23.69 5.23
C ILE A 99 21.76 24.23 4.11
N LYS A 100 22.31 24.41 2.91
CA LYS A 100 21.54 24.71 1.69
C LYS A 100 20.97 23.43 1.09
N VAL A 101 19.67 23.44 0.78
CA VAL A 101 18.97 22.31 0.16
C VAL A 101 18.11 22.77 -1.00
N TYR A 102 17.84 21.86 -1.93
CA TYR A 102 16.84 22.08 -2.97
C TYR A 102 15.44 21.81 -2.41
N ILE A 103 14.52 22.72 -2.70
CA ILE A 103 13.08 22.52 -2.47
C ILE A 103 12.36 22.52 -3.82
N LEU A 104 11.34 21.68 -3.93
CA LEU A 104 10.32 21.77 -4.96
C LEU A 104 9.14 22.53 -4.36
N LEU A 105 8.88 23.73 -4.87
CA LEU A 105 7.73 24.52 -4.51
C LEU A 105 6.62 24.32 -5.55
N VAL A 106 5.51 23.72 -5.15
CA VAL A 106 4.36 23.41 -6.01
C VAL A 106 3.20 24.32 -5.67
N SER A 107 2.79 25.17 -6.60
CA SER A 107 1.59 26.00 -6.44
C SER A 107 0.33 25.19 -6.79
N VAL A 108 -0.63 25.12 -5.88
CA VAL A 108 -1.89 24.38 -6.08
C VAL A 108 -3.09 25.27 -5.81
N SER A 109 -4.26 24.89 -6.33
CA SER A 109 -5.48 25.69 -6.22
C SER A 109 -6.52 25.11 -5.24
N SER A 110 -6.27 23.95 -4.62
CA SER A 110 -7.16 23.35 -3.61
C SER A 110 -6.42 22.39 -2.68
N LEU A 111 -7.00 22.13 -1.51
CA LEU A 111 -6.52 21.08 -0.57
C LEU A 111 -6.61 19.67 -1.20
N GLU A 112 -7.61 19.42 -2.03
CA GLU A 112 -7.77 18.15 -2.75
C GLU A 112 -6.57 17.87 -3.68
N GLN A 113 -5.99 18.90 -4.30
CA GLN A 113 -4.77 18.74 -5.10
C GLN A 113 -3.54 18.43 -4.23
N ILE A 114 -3.47 18.95 -3.01
CA ILE A 114 -2.41 18.58 -2.05
C ILE A 114 -2.51 17.08 -1.73
N GLU A 115 -3.71 16.61 -1.40
CA GLU A 115 -3.97 15.21 -1.10
C GLU A 115 -3.69 14.30 -2.31
N PHE A 116 -4.14 14.69 -3.50
CA PHE A 116 -3.84 13.98 -4.75
C PHE A 116 -2.33 13.83 -4.98
N ASN A 117 -1.58 14.93 -4.85
CA ASN A 117 -0.13 14.93 -5.05
C ASN A 117 0.60 14.12 -3.98
N TYR A 118 0.17 14.22 -2.72
CA TYR A 118 0.68 13.37 -1.63
C TYR A 118 0.50 11.88 -1.95
N ASN A 119 -0.69 11.48 -2.38
CA ASN A 119 -1.00 10.10 -2.77
C ASN A 119 -0.18 9.67 -3.99
N MET A 120 0.00 10.55 -4.97
CA MET A 120 0.80 10.29 -6.17
C MET A 120 2.27 10.04 -5.83
N ILE A 121 2.88 10.90 -5.00
CA ILE A 121 4.28 10.77 -4.56
C ILE A 121 4.47 9.46 -3.79
N ASN A 122 3.51 9.10 -2.94
CA ASN A 122 3.58 7.90 -2.13
C ASN A 122 3.11 6.62 -2.84
N LYS A 123 2.63 6.69 -4.10
CA LYS A 123 2.08 5.55 -4.85
C LYS A 123 3.03 4.35 -4.96
N ASN A 124 4.35 4.59 -4.88
CA ASN A 124 5.39 3.58 -4.96
C ASN A 124 5.94 3.12 -3.60
N THR A 125 5.53 3.76 -2.50
CA THR A 125 5.85 3.30 -1.15
C THR A 125 4.60 2.61 -0.59
N PRO A 126 4.63 1.31 -0.28
CA PRO A 126 3.47 0.65 0.30
C PRO A 126 3.06 1.41 1.57
N LEU A 127 1.83 1.92 1.57
CA LEU A 127 1.18 2.56 2.70
C LEU A 127 0.28 1.54 3.41
N PRO A 128 -0.02 1.70 4.70
CA PRO A 128 -1.11 0.97 5.32
C PRO A 128 -2.42 1.31 4.61
N ASP A 129 -3.23 0.29 4.33
CA ASP A 129 -4.55 0.47 3.72
C ASP A 129 -5.61 0.66 4.80
N PHE A 130 -6.07 1.90 4.97
CA PHE A 130 -7.17 2.24 5.89
C PHE A 130 -8.52 2.41 5.18
N SER A 131 -8.63 2.05 3.89
CA SER A 131 -9.82 2.33 3.07
C SER A 131 -11.12 1.68 3.58
N CYS A 132 -11.01 0.63 4.39
CA CYS A 132 -12.14 -0.06 5.00
C CYS A 132 -12.63 0.56 6.31
N PHE A 133 -11.98 1.62 6.84
CA PHE A 133 -12.35 2.24 8.12
C PHE A 133 -12.88 3.67 7.91
N SER A 134 -14.20 3.84 7.95
CA SER A 134 -14.86 5.11 7.61
C SER A 134 -14.82 6.16 8.72
N SER A 135 -14.66 5.75 9.98
CA SER A 135 -14.74 6.63 11.16
C SER A 135 -13.40 6.77 11.92
N LEU A 136 -12.31 6.27 11.34
CA LEU A 136 -11.02 6.14 12.01
C LEU A 136 -10.22 7.45 12.04
N ASN A 137 -9.80 7.86 13.24
CA ASN A 137 -8.69 8.81 13.39
C ASN A 137 -7.35 8.08 13.15
N LYS A 138 -6.76 8.28 11.96
CA LYS A 138 -5.50 7.63 11.52
C LYS A 138 -4.31 7.93 12.44
N GLN A 139 -4.30 9.07 13.13
CA GLN A 139 -3.19 9.45 14.00
C GLN A 139 -3.02 8.51 15.19
N THR A 140 -4.12 7.92 15.67
CA THR A 140 -4.12 7.02 16.83
C THR A 140 -3.37 5.70 16.58
N PRO A 141 -3.73 4.89 15.57
CA PRO A 141 -2.97 3.67 15.25
C PRO A 141 -1.54 3.99 14.80
N GLU A 142 -1.28 5.09 14.10
CA GLU A 142 0.08 5.48 13.67
C GLU A 142 1.00 5.86 14.83
N THR A 143 0.48 6.61 15.82
CA THR A 143 1.23 6.99 17.03
C THR A 143 1.62 5.76 17.82
N VAL A 144 0.67 4.83 18.03
CA VAL A 144 0.94 3.57 18.73
C VAL A 144 1.88 2.69 17.92
N ALA A 145 1.74 2.61 16.60
CA ALA A 145 2.67 1.86 15.76
C ALA A 145 4.11 2.37 15.90
N SER A 146 4.30 3.69 15.90
CA SER A 146 5.61 4.33 16.08
C SER A 146 6.21 4.04 17.46
N PHE A 147 5.39 4.05 18.51
CA PHE A 147 5.82 3.65 19.86
C PHE A 147 6.37 2.20 19.86
N PHE A 148 5.64 1.25 19.27
CA PHE A 148 6.11 -0.13 19.17
C PHE A 148 7.37 -0.21 18.29
N GLN A 149 7.43 0.56 17.21
CA GLN A 149 8.57 0.57 16.29
C GLN A 149 9.88 0.87 17.01
N ASN A 150 9.87 1.96 17.77
CA ASN A 150 11.01 2.43 18.55
C ASN A 150 11.34 1.48 19.70
N LYS A 151 10.34 0.87 20.33
CA LYS A 151 10.56 -0.06 21.45
C LYS A 151 11.14 -1.40 21.02
N TYR A 152 10.82 -1.88 19.82
CA TYR A 152 11.18 -3.22 19.34
C TYR A 152 11.86 -3.19 17.96
N PRO A 153 12.99 -2.48 17.78
CA PRO A 153 13.53 -2.15 16.44
C PRO A 153 13.92 -3.38 15.60
N SER A 154 14.28 -4.50 16.21
CA SER A 154 14.77 -5.70 15.52
C SER A 154 13.68 -6.60 14.90
N ILE A 155 12.39 -6.34 15.19
CA ILE A 155 11.29 -7.22 14.78
C ILE A 155 10.64 -6.83 13.44
N TRP A 156 10.96 -5.66 12.90
CA TRP A 156 10.24 -5.11 11.75
C TRP A 156 10.77 -5.64 10.42
N SER A 157 9.88 -6.23 9.62
CA SER A 157 10.16 -6.68 8.26
C SER A 157 9.94 -5.55 7.26
N LYS A 158 10.78 -5.50 6.22
CA LYS A 158 10.61 -4.64 5.05
C LYS A 158 9.62 -5.21 4.02
N SER A 159 9.28 -6.50 4.12
CA SER A 159 8.41 -7.21 3.18
C SER A 159 7.09 -7.63 3.85
N SER A 160 6.00 -7.54 3.10
CA SER A 160 4.68 -8.09 3.47
C SER A 160 4.68 -9.61 3.65
N ARG A 161 5.68 -10.31 3.11
CA ARG A 161 5.90 -11.76 3.31
C ARG A 161 6.78 -12.05 4.53
N ALA A 162 6.65 -11.23 5.58
CA ALA A 162 7.43 -11.37 6.81
C ALA A 162 7.29 -12.77 7.41
N ARG A 163 8.42 -13.39 7.76
CA ARG A 163 8.42 -14.66 8.52
C ARG A 163 8.42 -14.36 10.01
N ARG A 164 7.56 -15.05 10.74
CA ARG A 164 7.49 -14.95 12.21
C ARG A 164 8.88 -15.18 12.85
N PRO A 165 9.24 -14.42 13.90
CA PRO A 165 8.37 -13.50 14.62
C PRO A 165 8.34 -12.08 14.02
N HIS A 166 8.98 -11.85 12.87
CA HIS A 166 9.02 -10.51 12.29
C HIS A 166 7.65 -10.06 11.79
N ILE A 167 7.38 -8.77 11.95
CA ILE A 167 6.10 -8.14 11.65
C ILE A 167 6.29 -7.14 10.52
N TYR A 168 5.40 -7.16 9.52
CA TYR A 168 5.39 -6.12 8.50
C TYR A 168 4.67 -4.88 9.04
N PHE A 169 5.35 -3.74 8.99
CA PHE A 169 4.92 -2.54 9.72
C PHE A 169 3.55 -1.98 9.27
N ASN A 170 3.21 -2.10 7.99
CA ASN A 170 1.91 -1.61 7.51
C ASN A 170 0.76 -2.50 7.99
N PHE A 171 0.92 -3.82 7.92
CA PHE A 171 -0.07 -4.76 8.45
C PHE A 171 -0.25 -4.60 9.96
N PHE A 172 0.81 -4.20 10.68
CA PHE A 172 0.70 -3.85 12.09
C PHE A 172 -0.19 -2.62 12.30
N GLN A 173 0.00 -1.56 11.52
CA GLN A 173 -0.83 -0.35 11.55
C GLN A 173 -2.30 -0.65 11.20
N GLU A 174 -2.54 -1.45 10.17
CA GLU A 174 -3.89 -1.90 9.77
C GLU A 174 -4.58 -2.70 10.88
N SER A 175 -3.83 -3.56 11.57
CA SER A 175 -4.34 -4.34 12.71
C SER A 175 -4.71 -3.44 13.90
N LEU A 176 -3.95 -2.36 14.13
CA LEU A 176 -4.28 -1.36 15.15
C LEU A 176 -5.52 -0.54 14.76
N ALA A 177 -5.62 -0.15 13.49
CA ALA A 177 -6.78 0.56 12.95
C ALA A 177 -8.07 -0.25 13.12
N PHE A 178 -8.03 -1.56 12.86
CA PHE A 178 -9.15 -2.46 13.12
C PHE A 178 -9.60 -2.43 14.59
N ILE A 179 -8.68 -2.46 15.54
CA ILE A 179 -9.01 -2.39 16.97
C ILE A 179 -9.68 -1.05 17.30
N CYS A 180 -9.15 0.06 16.76
CA CYS A 180 -9.74 1.38 16.97
C CYS A 180 -11.18 1.45 16.49
N GLU A 181 -11.45 1.00 15.26
CA GLU A 181 -12.79 1.03 14.68
C GLU A 181 -13.76 0.16 15.50
N GLN A 182 -13.38 -1.10 15.78
CA GLN A 182 -14.29 -2.04 16.44
C GLN A 182 -14.60 -1.68 17.90
N LEU A 183 -13.67 -1.00 18.58
CA LEU A 183 -13.80 -0.62 19.98
C LEU A 183 -14.12 0.87 20.17
N ASN A 184 -14.31 1.63 19.07
CA ASN A 184 -14.45 3.08 19.08
C ASN A 184 -13.37 3.77 19.94
N ILE A 185 -12.10 3.40 19.71
CA ILE A 185 -10.96 4.00 20.41
C ILE A 185 -10.39 5.14 19.57
N ASP A 186 -10.49 6.35 20.10
CA ASP A 186 -9.91 7.57 19.57
C ASP A 186 -8.60 7.98 20.27
N SER A 187 -8.33 7.42 21.45
CA SER A 187 -7.15 7.75 22.27
C SER A 187 -5.96 6.82 22.03
N SER A 188 -4.83 7.40 21.62
CA SER A 188 -3.53 6.70 21.49
C SER A 188 -3.09 6.01 22.78
N HIS A 189 -3.31 6.66 23.93
CA HIS A 189 -2.94 6.10 25.23
C HIS A 189 -3.75 4.82 25.54
N LYS A 190 -5.07 4.85 25.32
CA LYS A 190 -5.95 3.70 25.54
C LYS A 190 -5.58 2.52 24.64
N LEU A 191 -5.34 2.78 23.35
CA LEU A 191 -4.91 1.75 22.40
C LEU A 191 -3.54 1.18 22.80
N GLN A 192 -2.57 2.03 23.13
CA GLN A 192 -1.23 1.60 23.54
C GLN A 192 -1.30 0.69 24.78
N GLN A 193 -2.03 1.10 25.82
CA GLN A 193 -2.20 0.31 27.03
C GLN A 193 -2.82 -1.05 26.74
N LEU A 194 -3.86 -1.09 25.90
CA LEU A 194 -4.54 -2.33 25.52
C LEU A 194 -3.56 -3.31 24.84
N VAL A 195 -2.82 -2.85 23.84
CA VAL A 195 -1.90 -3.70 23.07
C VAL A 195 -0.67 -4.10 23.89
N VAL A 196 -0.12 -3.21 24.72
CA VAL A 196 0.98 -3.52 25.64
C VAL A 196 0.55 -4.56 26.68
N THR A 197 -0.64 -4.41 27.26
CA THR A 197 -1.18 -5.35 28.24
C THR A 197 -1.37 -6.73 27.60
N TYR A 198 -1.90 -6.77 26.39
CA TYR A 198 -2.06 -8.02 25.66
C TYR A 198 -0.70 -8.66 25.34
N ASN A 199 0.31 -7.90 24.88
CA ASN A 199 1.66 -8.43 24.66
C ASN A 199 2.28 -9.01 25.95
N LYS A 200 2.05 -8.37 27.11
CA LYS A 200 2.51 -8.89 28.41
C LYS A 200 1.76 -10.17 28.80
N LYS A 201 0.47 -10.28 28.51
CA LYS A 201 -0.29 -11.53 28.70
C LYS A 201 0.32 -12.67 27.88
N LEU A 202 0.75 -12.40 26.66
CA LEU A 202 1.38 -13.40 25.79
C LEU A 202 2.76 -13.85 26.28
N SER A 203 3.47 -13.04 27.06
CA SER A 203 4.81 -13.41 27.56
C SER A 203 4.76 -14.59 28.53
N SER A 204 3.62 -14.84 29.16
CA SER A 204 3.41 -15.97 30.06
C SER A 204 2.83 -17.21 29.38
N TRP A 205 2.61 -17.18 28.06
CA TRP A 205 2.05 -18.30 27.32
C TRP A 205 3.15 -19.27 26.90
N ASP A 206 2.87 -20.56 27.03
CA ASP A 206 3.74 -21.62 26.55
C ASP A 206 3.72 -21.69 25.01
N ILE A 207 4.80 -22.23 24.42
CA ILE A 207 4.93 -22.39 22.96
C ILE A 207 3.74 -23.17 22.35
N SER A 208 3.19 -24.16 23.07
CA SER A 208 2.02 -24.95 22.65
C SER A 208 0.75 -24.13 22.43
N SER A 209 0.66 -22.93 23.03
CA SER A 209 -0.46 -22.02 22.87
C SER A 209 -0.44 -21.30 21.50
N PHE A 210 0.67 -21.38 20.76
CA PHE A 210 0.86 -20.73 19.47
C PHE A 210 0.84 -21.75 18.33
N LYS A 211 0.03 -21.47 17.31
CA LYS A 211 -0.10 -22.37 16.15
C LYS A 211 1.15 -22.34 15.26
N ASN A 212 1.69 -23.51 14.93
CA ASN A 212 2.78 -23.70 13.96
C ASN A 212 4.04 -22.88 14.27
N ILE A 213 4.44 -22.79 15.54
CA ILE A 213 5.67 -22.12 15.98
C ILE A 213 6.74 -23.16 16.32
N ASN A 214 8.00 -22.86 15.99
CA ASN A 214 9.15 -23.64 16.42
C ASN A 214 9.93 -22.89 17.51
N ASP A 215 10.80 -23.61 18.21
CA ASP A 215 11.56 -23.07 19.36
C ASP A 215 12.42 -21.86 18.99
N ASN A 216 12.99 -21.83 17.79
CA ASN A 216 13.80 -20.71 17.33
C ASN A 216 12.99 -19.42 17.17
N VAL A 217 11.77 -19.51 16.65
CA VAL A 217 10.86 -18.37 16.52
C VAL A 217 10.39 -17.90 17.89
N TYR A 218 10.06 -18.85 18.78
CA TYR A 218 9.63 -18.57 20.15
C TYR A 218 10.74 -17.89 20.98
N ARG A 219 11.97 -18.42 20.93
CA ARG A 219 13.15 -17.83 21.56
C ARG A 219 13.39 -16.41 21.08
N LYS A 220 13.34 -16.17 19.77
CA LYS A 220 13.50 -14.81 19.21
C LYS A 220 12.43 -13.84 19.71
N ALA A 221 11.18 -14.28 19.85
CA ALA A 221 10.12 -13.43 20.40
C ALA A 221 10.37 -13.08 21.88
N HIS A 222 10.95 -13.98 22.67
CA HIS A 222 11.40 -13.70 24.03
C HIS A 222 12.58 -12.73 24.07
N GLU A 223 13.57 -12.91 23.18
CA GLU A 223 14.73 -12.01 23.08
C GLU A 223 14.33 -10.58 22.71
N THR A 224 13.34 -10.41 21.83
CA THR A 224 12.84 -9.08 21.46
C THR A 224 11.80 -8.54 22.44
N GLY A 225 11.13 -9.40 23.22
CA GLY A 225 10.03 -9.03 24.11
C GLY A 225 8.71 -8.70 23.39
N LEU A 226 8.62 -8.92 22.07
CA LEU A 226 7.40 -8.70 21.28
C LEU A 226 6.80 -10.03 20.80
N TYR A 227 5.83 -10.52 21.57
CA TYR A 227 5.14 -11.79 21.34
C TYR A 227 4.01 -11.70 20.31
N LEU A 228 3.55 -10.48 19.98
CA LEU A 228 2.58 -10.26 18.89
C LEU A 228 3.04 -10.86 17.56
N GLY A 229 4.36 -10.93 17.35
CA GLY A 229 4.99 -11.53 16.17
C GLY A 229 4.80 -13.04 16.04
N LEU A 230 4.35 -13.73 17.09
CA LEU A 230 4.05 -15.16 17.06
C LEU A 230 2.75 -15.49 16.30
N PHE A 231 1.90 -14.48 16.05
CA PHE A 231 0.67 -14.63 15.30
C PHE A 231 0.88 -14.45 13.81
N THR A 232 0.11 -15.17 13.02
CA THR A 232 0.10 -15.02 11.56
C THR A 232 -0.71 -13.79 11.15
N HIS A 233 -0.24 -13.09 10.12
CA HIS A 233 -1.09 -12.19 9.36
C HIS A 233 -2.13 -13.00 8.59
N GLN A 234 -3.37 -12.54 8.57
CA GLN A 234 -4.44 -13.06 7.75
C GLN A 234 -4.84 -11.96 6.77
N ASN A 235 -5.12 -12.30 5.51
CA ASN A 235 -5.58 -11.31 4.50
C ASN A 235 -7.05 -10.88 4.72
N GLU A 236 -7.50 -10.89 5.98
CA GLU A 236 -8.86 -10.55 6.39
C GLU A 236 -8.84 -9.14 7.01
N ASP A 237 -10.00 -8.48 7.12
CA ASP A 237 -10.14 -7.06 7.50
C ASP A 237 -9.51 -6.67 8.86
N TYR A 238 -9.08 -7.64 9.66
CA TYR A 238 -8.45 -7.44 10.97
C TYR A 238 -6.92 -7.56 10.97
N GLY A 239 -6.29 -7.89 9.83
CA GLY A 239 -4.85 -8.07 9.71
C GLY A 239 -4.31 -9.27 10.52
N TYR A 240 -3.58 -9.00 11.61
CA TYR A 240 -3.03 -10.06 12.46
C TYR A 240 -4.07 -10.67 13.40
N GLU A 241 -3.99 -11.99 13.61
CA GLU A 241 -4.94 -12.73 14.48
C GLU A 241 -4.99 -12.20 15.93
N TRP A 242 -3.91 -11.59 16.44
CA TRP A 242 -3.92 -10.98 17.76
C TRP A 242 -4.87 -9.79 17.87
N ALA A 243 -5.10 -9.03 16.79
CA ALA A 243 -5.99 -7.88 16.81
C ALA A 243 -7.45 -8.32 16.93
N LYS A 244 -7.83 -9.34 16.16
CA LYS A 244 -9.10 -10.04 16.33
C LYS A 244 -9.30 -10.49 17.77
N LYS A 245 -8.34 -11.22 18.34
CA LYS A 245 -8.45 -11.74 19.71
C LYS A 245 -8.63 -10.64 20.76
N ILE A 246 -7.92 -9.52 20.63
CA ILE A 246 -8.12 -8.36 21.51
C ILE A 246 -9.57 -7.86 21.44
N VAL A 247 -10.13 -7.69 20.25
CA VAL A 247 -11.51 -7.21 20.10
C VAL A 247 -12.52 -8.23 20.64
N GLU A 248 -12.33 -9.53 20.39
CA GLU A 248 -13.17 -10.60 20.94
C GLU A 248 -13.13 -10.61 22.48
N GLU A 249 -11.96 -10.45 23.09
CA GLU A 249 -11.79 -10.37 24.55
C GLU A 249 -12.46 -9.12 25.15
N GLN A 250 -12.42 -7.98 24.46
CA GLN A 250 -13.02 -6.72 24.96
C GLN A 250 -14.53 -6.65 24.76
N THR A 251 -15.06 -7.28 23.71
CA THR A 251 -16.48 -7.18 23.35
C THR A 251 -17.30 -8.41 23.75
N GLY A 252 -16.64 -9.54 24.01
CA GLY A 252 -17.29 -10.85 24.19
C GLY A 252 -17.93 -11.41 22.91
N LYS A 253 -17.78 -10.73 21.77
CA LYS A 253 -18.36 -11.14 20.48
C LYS A 253 -17.34 -11.93 19.68
N ILE A 254 -17.75 -13.08 19.16
CA ILE A 254 -16.91 -13.84 18.22
C ILE A 254 -16.95 -13.14 16.86
N ILE A 255 -15.78 -12.73 16.38
CA ILE A 255 -15.64 -12.14 15.06
C ILE A 255 -15.51 -13.29 14.08
N LYS A 256 -16.60 -13.56 13.34
CA LYS A 256 -16.57 -14.58 12.29
C LYS A 256 -15.52 -14.15 11.25
N LYS A 257 -14.69 -15.11 10.80
CA LYS A 257 -13.90 -14.89 9.60
C LYS A 257 -14.87 -14.48 8.49
N PHE A 258 -14.70 -13.31 7.90
CA PHE A 258 -15.30 -13.07 6.60
C PHE A 258 -14.60 -14.06 5.68
N SER A 259 -15.30 -15.14 5.29
CA SER A 259 -14.80 -16.02 4.25
C SER A 259 -14.46 -15.09 3.09
N SER A 260 -13.16 -15.01 2.73
CA SER A 260 -12.67 -14.31 1.55
C SER A 260 -13.75 -14.43 0.50
N SER A 261 -14.31 -13.31 0.02
CA SER A 261 -15.40 -13.33 -0.95
C SER A 261 -15.06 -14.42 -1.97
N SER A 262 -15.79 -15.54 -1.88
CA SER A 262 -15.63 -16.60 -2.85
C SER A 262 -15.91 -15.88 -4.16
N LYS A 263 -14.92 -15.78 -5.05
CA LYS A 263 -15.06 -15.15 -6.37
C LYS A 263 -16.50 -15.36 -6.83
N THR A 264 -17.21 -14.29 -7.15
CA THR A 264 -18.64 -14.40 -7.41
C THR A 264 -18.81 -15.45 -8.49
N LYS A 265 -19.37 -16.61 -8.12
CA LYS A 265 -19.35 -17.75 -9.02
C LYS A 265 -20.17 -17.37 -10.24
N ILE A 266 -19.53 -17.28 -11.41
CA ILE A 266 -20.23 -16.98 -12.66
C ILE A 266 -21.31 -18.05 -12.85
N PRO A 267 -22.61 -17.68 -12.82
CA PRO A 267 -23.68 -18.65 -13.00
C PRO A 267 -23.53 -19.36 -14.34
N LYS A 268 -23.81 -20.66 -14.37
CA LYS A 268 -23.71 -21.48 -15.60
C LYS A 268 -24.47 -20.86 -16.77
N LYS A 269 -25.64 -20.26 -16.49
CA LYS A 269 -26.43 -19.57 -17.49
C LYS A 269 -25.72 -18.34 -18.07
N ILE A 270 -25.20 -17.43 -17.25
CA ILE A 270 -24.43 -16.25 -17.72
C ILE A 270 -23.22 -16.68 -18.54
N LYS A 271 -22.51 -17.74 -18.10
CA LYS A 271 -21.39 -18.31 -18.84
C LYS A 271 -21.85 -18.79 -20.22
N ASN A 272 -22.87 -19.64 -20.30
CA ASN A 272 -23.37 -20.17 -21.56
C ASN A 272 -23.94 -19.06 -22.48
N ASP A 273 -24.70 -18.12 -21.93
CA ASP A 273 -25.26 -17.00 -22.66
C ASP A 273 -24.15 -16.11 -23.26
N SER A 274 -22.96 -16.03 -22.63
CA SER A 274 -21.79 -15.36 -23.24
C SER A 274 -21.25 -16.09 -24.47
N TRP A 275 -21.28 -17.42 -24.49
CA TRP A 275 -20.92 -18.19 -25.67
C TRP A 275 -21.90 -17.92 -26.81
N ASP A 276 -23.19 -18.03 -26.52
CA ASP A 276 -24.25 -17.81 -27.50
C ASP A 276 -24.22 -16.38 -28.07
N LYS A 277 -23.92 -15.39 -27.23
CA LYS A 277 -23.81 -13.99 -27.64
C LYS A 277 -22.61 -13.71 -28.55
N TYR A 278 -21.43 -14.21 -28.18
CA TYR A 278 -20.18 -13.78 -28.83
C TYR A 278 -19.65 -14.75 -29.90
N ILE A 279 -20.01 -16.02 -29.83
CA ILE A 279 -19.56 -17.06 -30.76
C ILE A 279 -20.75 -17.61 -31.54
N GLY A 280 -21.88 -17.83 -30.87
CA GLY A 280 -23.10 -18.37 -31.45
C GLY A 280 -23.43 -19.77 -30.93
N SER A 281 -24.71 -20.02 -30.69
CA SER A 281 -25.22 -21.26 -30.09
C SER A 281 -25.00 -22.52 -30.95
N ASN A 282 -24.87 -22.35 -32.26
CA ASN A 282 -24.64 -23.44 -33.20
C ASN A 282 -23.15 -23.79 -33.40
N VAL A 283 -22.24 -23.10 -32.70
CA VAL A 283 -20.79 -23.27 -32.85
C VAL A 283 -20.25 -24.13 -31.69
N GLY A 284 -19.61 -25.25 -32.03
CA GLY A 284 -18.99 -26.15 -31.04
C GLY A 284 -17.61 -25.70 -30.58
N ASP A 285 -16.80 -25.15 -31.49
CA ASP A 285 -15.40 -24.82 -31.26
C ASP A 285 -15.04 -23.44 -31.82
N SER A 286 -14.18 -22.73 -31.11
CA SER A 286 -13.64 -21.43 -31.50
C SER A 286 -12.19 -21.28 -31.01
N ILE A 287 -11.51 -20.21 -31.41
CA ILE A 287 -10.18 -19.87 -30.91
C ILE A 287 -10.30 -18.77 -29.85
N CYS A 288 -9.57 -18.94 -28.74
CA CYS A 288 -9.51 -18.00 -27.63
C CYS A 288 -9.30 -16.55 -28.11
N LEU A 289 -10.14 -15.64 -27.61
CA LEU A 289 -10.11 -14.23 -27.99
C LEU A 289 -8.80 -13.51 -27.58
N CYS A 290 -8.19 -13.92 -26.46
CA CYS A 290 -6.96 -13.30 -25.95
C CYS A 290 -5.72 -13.70 -26.75
N CYS A 291 -5.34 -14.99 -26.71
CA CYS A 291 -4.09 -15.46 -27.30
C CYS A 291 -4.19 -15.73 -28.81
N ARG A 292 -5.40 -15.98 -29.34
CA ARG A 292 -5.65 -16.35 -30.74
C ARG A 292 -4.95 -17.64 -31.20
N THR A 293 -4.51 -18.48 -30.27
CA THR A 293 -3.80 -19.74 -30.56
C THR A 293 -4.51 -20.96 -29.98
N THR A 294 -5.04 -20.87 -28.76
CA THR A 294 -5.67 -21.99 -28.07
C THR A 294 -7.12 -22.19 -28.53
N SER A 295 -7.47 -23.41 -28.93
CA SER A 295 -8.87 -23.79 -29.19
C SER A 295 -9.67 -23.85 -27.90
N ILE A 296 -10.92 -23.37 -27.94
CA ILE A 296 -11.90 -23.42 -26.85
C ILE A 296 -13.19 -24.06 -27.37
N ASN A 297 -13.84 -24.86 -26.52
CA ASN A 297 -15.06 -25.57 -26.86
C ASN A 297 -16.23 -25.08 -25.99
N SER A 298 -17.43 -25.08 -26.54
CA SER A 298 -18.66 -24.64 -25.87
C SER A 298 -18.94 -25.36 -24.55
N LYS A 299 -18.42 -26.57 -24.37
CA LYS A 299 -18.57 -27.38 -23.15
C LYS A 299 -17.53 -27.06 -22.07
N SER A 300 -16.35 -26.58 -22.42
CA SER A 300 -15.18 -26.52 -21.52
C SER A 300 -14.44 -25.18 -21.48
N PHE A 301 -14.91 -24.15 -22.18
CA PHE A 301 -14.32 -22.81 -22.13
C PHE A 301 -14.37 -22.18 -20.73
N ILE A 302 -13.61 -21.11 -20.50
CA ILE A 302 -13.69 -20.28 -19.29
C ILE A 302 -14.39 -18.96 -19.61
N GLY A 303 -15.33 -18.54 -18.76
CA GLY A 303 -15.90 -17.20 -18.83
C GLY A 303 -14.95 -16.21 -18.17
N GLY A 304 -14.18 -15.48 -18.97
CA GLY A 304 -13.25 -14.47 -18.50
C GLY A 304 -13.91 -13.09 -18.36
N HIS A 305 -13.57 -12.35 -17.31
CA HIS A 305 -14.03 -10.98 -17.12
C HIS A 305 -13.28 -10.01 -18.04
N ILE A 306 -14.00 -9.13 -18.74
CA ILE A 306 -13.41 -8.01 -19.50
C ILE A 306 -12.87 -6.96 -18.52
N ILE A 307 -13.74 -6.45 -17.64
CA ILE A 307 -13.38 -5.64 -16.47
C ILE A 307 -13.32 -6.60 -15.29
N SER A 308 -12.19 -6.65 -14.59
CA SER A 308 -12.02 -7.58 -13.47
C SER A 308 -12.95 -7.23 -12.31
N GLU A 309 -13.37 -8.23 -11.53
CA GLU A 309 -14.17 -8.00 -10.31
C GLU A 309 -13.49 -6.99 -9.37
N LYS A 310 -12.15 -7.04 -9.26
CA LYS A 310 -11.35 -6.11 -8.44
C LYS A 310 -11.49 -4.65 -8.92
N ASN A 311 -11.70 -4.45 -10.23
CA ASN A 311 -11.88 -3.14 -10.84
C ASN A 311 -13.37 -2.80 -11.03
N GLY A 312 -14.27 -3.45 -10.28
CA GLY A 312 -15.72 -3.17 -10.33
C GLY A 312 -16.48 -3.90 -11.44
N GLY A 313 -15.87 -4.90 -12.08
CA GLY A 313 -16.51 -5.72 -13.10
C GLY A 313 -17.67 -6.55 -12.55
N LEU A 314 -18.84 -6.42 -13.18
CA LEU A 314 -20.04 -7.18 -12.81
C LEU A 314 -20.09 -8.54 -13.53
N VAL A 315 -20.82 -9.50 -12.95
CA VAL A 315 -21.10 -10.80 -13.56
C VAL A 315 -22.30 -10.67 -14.51
N THR A 316 -22.08 -10.06 -15.67
CA THR A 316 -23.08 -9.87 -16.73
C THR A 316 -22.62 -10.51 -18.03
N VAL A 317 -23.57 -10.86 -18.91
CA VAL A 317 -23.24 -11.43 -20.23
C VAL A 317 -22.33 -10.48 -21.03
N ASP A 318 -22.44 -9.17 -20.82
CA ASP A 318 -21.60 -8.16 -21.48
C ASP A 318 -20.15 -8.11 -21.01
N ASN A 319 -19.91 -8.50 -19.75
CA ASN A 319 -18.60 -8.42 -19.12
C ASN A 319 -17.89 -9.79 -19.08
N ILE A 320 -18.58 -10.87 -19.42
CA ILE A 320 -18.02 -12.24 -19.48
C ILE A 320 -17.83 -12.65 -20.93
N VAL A 321 -16.63 -13.10 -21.29
CA VAL A 321 -16.30 -13.57 -22.65
C VAL A 321 -15.64 -14.96 -22.65
N PRO A 322 -15.90 -15.80 -23.67
CA PRO A 322 -15.25 -17.11 -23.79
C PRO A 322 -13.73 -17.06 -24.05
N ILE A 323 -12.92 -17.60 -23.14
CA ILE A 323 -11.46 -17.66 -23.27
C ILE A 323 -10.88 -18.99 -22.81
N CYS A 324 -9.59 -19.22 -23.07
CA CYS A 324 -8.88 -20.40 -22.55
C CYS A 324 -8.47 -20.23 -21.08
N SER A 325 -8.27 -21.34 -20.39
CA SER A 325 -7.87 -21.38 -18.98
C SER A 325 -6.53 -20.71 -18.71
N GLU A 326 -5.55 -20.89 -19.60
CA GLU A 326 -4.20 -20.31 -19.45
C GLU A 326 -4.23 -18.77 -19.48
N CYS A 327 -4.97 -18.18 -20.43
CA CYS A 327 -5.15 -16.74 -20.50
C CYS A 327 -5.87 -16.22 -19.25
N ASN A 328 -6.94 -16.89 -18.81
CA ASN A 328 -7.69 -16.50 -17.63
C ASN A 328 -6.82 -16.51 -16.36
N LEU A 329 -5.98 -17.56 -16.18
CA LEU A 329 -5.09 -17.68 -15.04
C LEU A 329 -3.96 -16.63 -15.08
N SER A 330 -3.37 -16.41 -16.25
CA SER A 330 -2.27 -15.45 -16.43
C SER A 330 -2.74 -13.99 -16.25
N MET A 331 -3.99 -13.69 -16.60
CA MET A 331 -4.58 -12.37 -16.50
C MET A 331 -4.86 -11.93 -15.04
N GLY A 332 -5.19 -12.88 -14.16
CA GLY A 332 -5.37 -12.61 -12.72
C GLY A 332 -6.46 -11.58 -12.42
N VAL A 333 -6.07 -10.41 -11.90
CA VAL A 333 -6.97 -9.30 -11.52
C VAL A 333 -6.93 -8.12 -12.50
N THR A 334 -6.22 -8.27 -13.62
CA THR A 334 -6.07 -7.23 -14.64
C THR A 334 -7.26 -7.24 -15.60
N ASN A 335 -7.68 -6.07 -16.09
CA ASN A 335 -8.68 -6.00 -17.16
C ASN A 335 -8.14 -6.62 -18.45
N MET A 336 -9.02 -7.24 -19.24
CA MET A 336 -8.63 -8.04 -20.39
C MET A 336 -7.99 -7.22 -21.51
N ASP A 337 -8.47 -5.99 -21.74
CA ASP A 337 -7.88 -5.05 -22.69
C ASP A 337 -6.44 -4.70 -22.32
N VAL A 338 -6.17 -4.41 -21.04
CA VAL A 338 -4.84 -4.12 -20.52
C VAL A 338 -3.92 -5.33 -20.67
N PHE A 339 -4.42 -6.53 -20.37
CA PHE A 339 -3.66 -7.78 -20.52
C PHE A 339 -3.31 -8.06 -21.98
N ILE A 340 -4.29 -7.95 -22.89
CA ILE A 340 -4.09 -8.17 -24.33
C ILE A 340 -3.16 -7.10 -24.90
N ASN A 341 -3.34 -5.82 -24.58
CA ASN A 341 -2.46 -4.77 -25.08
C ASN A 341 -1.00 -4.99 -24.65
N LYS A 342 -0.78 -5.50 -23.44
CA LYS A 342 0.57 -5.75 -22.91
C LYS A 342 1.24 -6.99 -23.50
N TYR A 343 0.53 -8.09 -23.67
CA TYR A 343 1.13 -9.39 -24.02
C TYR A 343 0.77 -9.90 -25.42
N TYR A 344 -0.33 -9.43 -25.99
CA TYR A 344 -0.84 -9.80 -27.32
C TYR A 344 -1.31 -8.56 -28.11
N PRO A 345 -0.48 -7.50 -28.28
CA PRO A 345 -0.94 -6.21 -28.83
C PRO A 345 -1.58 -6.33 -30.22
N ASN A 346 -1.09 -7.25 -31.07
CA ASN A 346 -1.64 -7.51 -32.40
C ASN A 346 -3.07 -8.09 -32.38
N ASN A 347 -3.55 -8.54 -31.22
CA ASN A 347 -4.89 -9.08 -31.02
C ASN A 347 -5.87 -8.04 -30.44
N LEU A 348 -5.40 -6.85 -30.05
CA LEU A 348 -6.25 -5.86 -29.37
C LEU A 348 -7.46 -5.44 -30.21
N ASN A 349 -7.26 -5.16 -31.50
CA ASN A 349 -8.35 -4.78 -32.40
C ASN A 349 -9.41 -5.91 -32.51
N LYS A 350 -8.96 -7.16 -32.65
CA LYS A 350 -9.84 -8.34 -32.70
C LYS A 350 -10.61 -8.52 -31.39
N PHE A 351 -9.94 -8.31 -30.27
CA PHE A 351 -10.60 -8.32 -28.97
C PHE A 351 -11.66 -7.23 -28.89
N THR A 352 -11.35 -5.97 -29.20
CA THR A 352 -12.28 -4.84 -29.17
C THR A 352 -13.54 -5.13 -29.98
N ASN A 353 -13.39 -5.75 -31.16
CA ASN A 353 -14.51 -6.11 -32.03
C ASN A 353 -15.19 -7.44 -31.67
N ARG A 354 -14.71 -8.15 -30.63
CA ARG A 354 -15.16 -9.50 -30.25
C ARG A 354 -15.13 -10.48 -31.43
N ASP A 355 -14.12 -10.36 -32.28
CA ASP A 355 -13.95 -11.16 -33.49
C ASP A 355 -13.43 -12.56 -33.15
N TYR A 356 -14.33 -13.51 -32.88
CA TYR A 356 -13.99 -14.91 -32.66
C TYR A 356 -13.72 -15.64 -33.96
N LYS A 357 -12.61 -16.39 -34.02
CA LYS A 357 -12.33 -17.27 -35.15
C LYS A 357 -13.07 -18.60 -34.93
N ILE A 358 -13.95 -18.95 -35.86
CA ILE A 358 -14.66 -20.23 -35.85
C ILE A 358 -13.89 -21.20 -36.73
N ASN A 359 -13.68 -22.42 -36.24
CA ASN A 359 -13.10 -23.48 -37.07
C ASN A 359 -14.20 -24.05 -37.97
N ASN A 360 -14.31 -23.55 -39.20
CA ASN A 360 -15.15 -24.18 -40.21
C ASN A 360 -14.50 -25.50 -40.63
N TRP A 361 -14.77 -26.58 -39.92
CA TRP A 361 -14.74 -27.90 -40.54
C TRP A 361 -15.97 -27.96 -41.45
N THR A 362 -15.81 -27.52 -42.68
CA THR A 362 -16.76 -27.81 -43.76
C THR A 362 -16.96 -29.32 -43.79
N LEU A 363 -18.20 -29.73 -43.55
CA LEU A 363 -18.74 -31.04 -43.91
C LEU A 363 -18.29 -31.36 -45.34
N PHE A 364 -17.43 -32.36 -45.49
CA PHE A 364 -17.27 -33.13 -46.71
C PHE A 364 -17.87 -34.50 -46.47
#